data_AF-A0A937DRQ6-F1
#
_entry.id   AF-A0A937DRQ6-F1
#
_cell.length_a   1.000
_cell.length_b   1.000
_cell.length_c   1.000
_cell.angle_alpha   90.00
_cell.angle_beta   90.00
_cell.angle_gamma   90.00
#
_symmetry.space_group_name_H-M   'P 1'
#
loop_
_entity.id
_entity.type
_entity.pdbx_description
1 polymer ?
#
loop_
_entity_poly.entity_id
_entity_poly.type
_entity_poly.pdbx_seq_one_letter_code
_entity_poly.pdbx_strand_id
1 'polypeptide(L)' 'MATSKPSISTSFAYETLEETLDIKPQGAKLHIGIPKEIAFQENRIALTPDAVGVLISNGHQVVVEHGAG' A
#
# COMPACT_ATOMS: atom_id res chain seq x y z
N MET A 1 -6.39 49.89 -34.51
CA MET A 1 -6.86 49.57 -33.15
C MET A 1 -5.81 48.67 -32.50
N ALA A 2 -5.08 49.19 -31.51
CA ALA A 2 -3.94 48.51 -30.90
C ALA A 2 -4.43 47.45 -29.90
N THR A 3 -4.13 46.18 -30.18
CA THR A 3 -4.47 45.04 -29.33
C THR A 3 -3.59 45.07 -28.07
N SER A 4 -4.22 45.07 -26.90
CA SER A 4 -3.61 45.20 -25.57
C SER A 4 -2.57 44.10 -25.30
N LYS A 5 -1.37 44.49 -24.87
CA LYS A 5 -0.32 43.57 -24.42
C LYS A 5 -0.78 42.78 -23.19
N PRO A 6 -0.41 41.49 -23.03
CA PRO A 6 -0.73 40.73 -21.84
C PRO A 6 0.02 41.29 -20.62
N SER A 7 -0.70 41.61 -19.54
CA SER A 7 -0.10 41.98 -18.26
C SER A 7 0.28 40.71 -17.50
N ILE A 8 1.58 40.41 -17.45
CA ILE A 8 2.10 39.30 -16.64
C ILE A 8 2.41 39.89 -15.27
N SER A 9 1.54 39.63 -14.29
CA SER A 9 1.77 40.00 -12.90
C SER A 9 2.85 39.09 -12.32
N THR A 10 4.08 39.61 -12.24
CA THR A 10 5.26 38.94 -11.64
C THR A 10 5.16 38.87 -10.11
N SER A 11 3.96 38.76 -9.55
CA SER A 11 3.69 38.98 -8.12
C SER A 11 3.77 37.72 -7.26
N PHE A 12 3.93 36.53 -7.85
CA PHE A 12 4.11 35.32 -7.05
C PHE A 12 5.58 35.21 -6.66
N ALA A 13 5.92 35.84 -5.54
CA ALA A 13 7.13 35.48 -4.79
C ALA A 13 6.94 34.03 -4.33
N TYR A 14 7.79 33.12 -4.80
CA TYR A 14 7.82 31.77 -4.28
C TYR A 14 8.40 31.83 -2.85
N GLU A 15 7.54 31.74 -1.85
CA GLU A 15 7.96 31.56 -0.47
C GLU A 15 8.24 30.08 -0.21
N THR A 16 9.36 29.78 0.44
CA THR A 16 9.70 28.42 0.83
C THR A 16 8.84 28.00 2.01
N LEU A 17 8.14 26.88 1.87
CA LEU A 17 7.35 26.29 2.96
C LEU A 17 8.27 25.76 4.07
N GLU A 18 7.77 25.74 5.30
CA GLU A 18 8.47 25.11 6.42
C GLU A 18 8.60 23.59 6.27
N GLU A 19 9.70 23.05 6.78
CA GLU A 19 9.94 21.61 6.82
C GLU A 19 8.96 20.92 7.80
N THR A 20 8.23 19.92 7.32
CA THR A 20 7.30 19.14 8.14
C THR A 20 8.01 17.98 8.83
N LEU A 21 7.62 17.69 10.07
CA LEU A 21 8.15 16.54 10.82
C LEU A 21 7.80 15.22 10.12
N ASP A 22 8.79 14.36 9.94
CA ASP A 22 8.60 13.04 9.34
C ASP A 22 7.84 12.12 10.31
N ILE A 23 6.54 11.95 10.08
CA ILE A 23 5.69 11.06 10.86
C ILE A 23 5.65 9.69 10.21
N LYS A 24 6.01 8.64 10.97
CA LYS A 24 5.90 7.27 10.48
C LYS A 24 4.42 6.96 10.18
N PRO A 25 4.07 6.52 8.96
CA PRO A 25 2.71 6.12 8.66
C PRO A 25 2.31 4.95 9.57
N GLN A 26 1.08 4.96 10.09
CA GLN A 26 0.58 3.80 10.82
C GLN A 26 0.61 2.56 9.92
N GLY A 27 1.06 1.43 10.47
CA GLY A 27 1.05 0.15 9.78
C GLY A 27 -0.37 -0.23 9.34
N ALA A 28 -0.55 -0.58 8.07
CA ALA A 28 -1.83 -0.96 7.52
C ALA A 28 -2.21 -2.38 7.97
N LYS A 29 -3.48 -2.60 8.32
CA LYS A 29 -4.03 -3.94 8.53
C LYS A 29 -4.37 -4.55 7.17
N LEU A 30 -3.68 -5.63 6.80
CA LEU A 30 -3.88 -6.33 5.55
C LEU A 30 -4.89 -7.47 5.69
N HIS A 31 -5.64 -7.74 4.63
CA HIS A 31 -6.46 -8.94 4.45
C HIS A 31 -5.79 -9.82 3.40
N ILE A 32 -5.36 -11.01 3.80
CA ILE A 32 -4.52 -11.91 3.00
C ILE A 32 -5.29 -13.21 2.75
N GLY A 33 -5.45 -13.60 1.49
CA GLY A 33 -6.05 -14.87 1.09
C GLY A 33 -4.99 -15.88 0.66
N ILE A 34 -5.11 -17.13 1.11
CA ILE A 34 -4.27 -18.25 0.70
C ILE A 34 -5.13 -19.22 -0.12
N PRO A 35 -5.00 -19.23 -1.45
CA PRO A 35 -5.75 -20.14 -2.32
C PRO A 35 -5.17 -21.56 -2.29
N LYS A 36 -5.95 -22.50 -2.79
CA LYS A 36 -5.49 -23.85 -3.11
C LYS A 36 -4.78 -23.87 -4.46
N GLU A 37 -3.72 -24.66 -4.56
CA GLU A 37 -2.99 -24.79 -5.83
C GLU A 37 -3.74 -25.65 -6.85
N ILE A 38 -3.68 -25.19 -8.11
CA ILE A 38 -4.33 -25.81 -9.26
C ILE A 38 -3.38 -26.64 -10.11
N ALA A 39 -2.07 -26.57 -9.83
CA ALA A 39 -1.05 -27.24 -10.62
C ALA A 39 -1.05 -28.76 -10.35
N PHE A 40 -0.86 -29.54 -11.41
CA PHE A 40 -0.84 -31.00 -11.32
C PHE A 40 0.33 -31.47 -10.44
N GLN A 41 0.03 -32.26 -9.41
CA GLN A 41 1.00 -32.78 -8.42
C GLN A 41 1.73 -31.71 -7.58
N GLU A 42 1.18 -30.51 -7.45
CA GLU A 42 1.68 -29.49 -6.52
C GLU A 42 0.96 -29.61 -5.17
N ASN A 43 1.73 -29.84 -4.10
CA ASN A 43 1.21 -29.98 -2.72
C ASN A 43 1.82 -28.93 -1.77
N ARG A 44 2.54 -27.93 -2.30
CA ARG A 44 3.05 -26.83 -1.47
C ARG A 44 1.93 -25.84 -1.17
N ILE A 45 2.09 -25.11 -0.07
CA ILE A 45 1.23 -24.00 0.33
C ILE A 45 2.05 -22.72 0.45
N ALA A 46 1.44 -21.57 0.12
CA ALA A 46 2.14 -20.28 0.07
C ALA A 46 2.71 -19.80 1.42
N LEU A 47 2.05 -20.16 2.52
CA LEU A 47 2.50 -19.84 3.88
C LEU A 47 2.34 -21.04 4.78
N THR A 48 3.33 -21.25 5.65
CA THR A 48 3.23 -22.23 6.73
C THR A 48 2.26 -21.72 7.81
N PRO A 49 1.62 -22.62 8.57
CA PRO A 49 0.76 -22.22 9.69
C PRO A 49 1.46 -21.30 10.70
N ASP A 50 2.77 -21.48 10.90
CA ASP A 50 3.58 -20.65 11.79
C ASP A 50 3.70 -19.19 11.28
N ALA A 51 3.96 -19.02 9.98
CA ALA A 51 3.99 -17.71 9.34
C ALA A 51 2.62 -17.01 9.37
N VAL A 52 1.53 -17.77 9.20
CA VAL A 52 0.16 -17.25 9.35
C VAL A 52 -0.06 -16.73 10.77
N GLY A 53 0.44 -17.44 11.80
CA GLY A 53 0.37 -17.01 13.19
C GLY A 53 1.04 -15.66 13.43
N VAL A 54 2.20 -15.42 12.83
CA VAL A 54 2.92 -14.13 12.90
C VAL A 54 2.12 -13.01 12.22
N LEU A 55 1.48 -13.27 11.08
CA LEU A 55 0.67 -12.26 10.39
C LEU A 55 -0.56 -11.88 11.23
N ILE A 56 -1.24 -12.86 11.82
CA ILE A 56 -2.40 -12.63 12.69
C ILE A 56 -1.99 -11.88 13.96
N SER A 57 -0.86 -12.23 14.58
CA SER A 57 -0.36 -11.54 15.79
C SER A 57 0.00 -10.08 15.54
N ASN A 58 0.45 -9.75 14.31
CA ASN A 58 0.66 -8.37 13.86
C ASN A 58 -0.65 -7.63 13.50
N GLY A 59 -1.81 -8.27 13.66
CA GLY A 59 -3.13 -7.65 13.47
C GLY A 59 -3.66 -7.72 12.03
N HIS A 60 -3.10 -8.60 11.18
CA HIS A 60 -3.61 -8.87 9.85
C HIS A 60 -4.67 -9.98 9.87
N GLN A 61 -5.59 -9.95 8.91
CA GLN A 61 -6.58 -11.00 8.72
C GLN A 61 -6.10 -11.96 7.64
N VAL A 62 -6.06 -13.26 7.94
CA VAL A 62 -5.68 -14.30 6.98
C VAL A 62 -6.87 -15.24 6.75
N VAL A 63 -7.16 -15.56 5.49
CA VAL A 63 -8.20 -16.50 5.08
C VAL A 63 -7.55 -17.59 4.24
N VAL A 64 -7.87 -18.85 4.51
CA VAL A 64 -7.32 -20.01 3.79
C VAL A 64 -8.45 -20.75 3.10
N GLU A 65 -8.25 -21.08 1.83
CA GLU A 65 -9.20 -21.87 1.05
C GLU A 65 -9.29 -23.32 1.57
N HIS A 66 -10.49 -23.89 1.56
CA HIS A 66 -10.71 -25.26 2.00
C HIS A 66 -9.96 -26.25 1.08
N GLY A 67 -9.07 -27.06 1.67
CA GLY A 67 -8.26 -28.02 0.92
C GLY A 67 -6.98 -27.45 0.31
N ALA A 68 -6.55 -26.27 0.74
CA ALA A 68 -5.18 -25.80 0.54
C ALA A 68 -4.24 -26.52 1.52
N GLY A 69 -3.19 -27.18 0.99
CA GLY A 69 -2.22 -27.97 1.76
C GLY A 69 -2.32 -29.47 1.51
#